data_AF-A0A440K0P3-F1
#
_entry.id   AF-A0A440K0P3-F1
#
_cell.length_a   1.000
_cell.length_b   1.000
_cell.length_c   1.000
_cell.angle_alpha   90.00
_cell.angle_beta   90.00
_cell.angle_gamma   90.00
#
_symmetry.space_group_name_H-M   'P 1'
#
loop_
_entity.id
_entity.type
_entity.pdbx_description
1 polymer ?
#
loop_
_entity_poly.entity_id
_entity_poly.type
_entity_poly.pdbx_seq_one_letter_code
_entity_poly.pdbx_strand_id
1 'polypeptide(L)'
;MISFPENEQNFDAACAALSNHRKRESHTPADTLNRLFRKNLSGLFKPEELPVLTAVNTVVTKVLRPKLEWAKLANRSKSDARPSDGPLIVLVYGDMERLIDGNHRCRYWHQTQDPGDHTAFVLIVAERPEQPAA
;
A
#
# COMPACT_ATOMS: atom_id res chain seq x y z
N MET A 1 -6.44 -22.65 -11.05
CA MET A 1 -6.31 -21.37 -10.33
C MET A 1 -7.72 -20.90 -10.01
N ILE A 2 -8.07 -20.77 -8.72
CA ILE A 2 -9.37 -20.22 -8.33
C ILE A 2 -9.20 -18.70 -8.34
N SER A 3 -9.75 -18.03 -9.36
CA SER A 3 -9.92 -16.59 -9.33
C SER A 3 -11.12 -16.30 -8.42
N PHE A 4 -10.91 -15.43 -7.43
CA PHE A 4 -11.98 -14.85 -6.65
C PHE A 4 -12.34 -13.52 -7.31
N PRO A 5 -13.49 -13.38 -7.97
CA PRO A 5 -13.85 -12.16 -8.70
C PRO A 5 -13.78 -10.90 -7.82
N GLU A 6 -14.08 -11.03 -6.54
CA GLU A 6 -13.96 -9.95 -5.54
C GLU A 6 -12.50 -9.51 -5.32
N ASN A 7 -11.55 -10.45 -5.36
CA ASN A 7 -10.13 -10.11 -5.19
C ASN A 7 -9.58 -9.33 -6.40
N GLU A 8 -9.94 -9.73 -7.61
CA GLU A 8 -9.58 -9.00 -8.83
C GLU A 8 -10.16 -7.59 -8.80
N GLN A 9 -11.44 -7.44 -8.46
CA GLN A 9 -12.08 -6.13 -8.31
C GLN A 9 -11.41 -5.26 -7.24
N ASN A 10 -11.06 -5.84 -6.09
CA ASN A 10 -10.38 -5.11 -5.02
C ASN A 10 -8.96 -4.72 -5.41
N PHE A 11 -8.24 -5.57 -6.15
CA PHE A 11 -6.91 -5.26 -6.67
C PHE A 11 -6.95 -4.11 -7.68
N ASP A 12 -7.90 -4.15 -8.62
CA ASP A 12 -8.10 -3.09 -9.60
C ASP A 12 -8.50 -1.78 -8.92
N ALA A 13 -9.38 -1.83 -7.93
CA ALA A 13 -9.76 -0.67 -7.13
C ALA A 13 -8.58 -0.08 -6.34
N ALA A 14 -7.72 -0.93 -5.77
CA ALA A 14 -6.50 -0.49 -5.09
C ALA A 14 -5.50 0.16 -6.06
N CYS A 15 -5.39 -0.35 -7.30
CA CYS A 15 -4.57 0.27 -8.33
C CYS A 15 -5.14 1.63 -8.74
N ALA A 16 -6.45 1.70 -9.02
CA ALA A 16 -7.14 2.92 -9.43
C ALA A 16 -7.06 4.01 -8.35
N ALA A 17 -7.12 3.62 -7.08
CA ALA A 17 -6.93 4.47 -5.90
C ALA A 17 -5.51 5.05 -5.76
N LEU A 18 -4.60 4.82 -6.71
CA LEU A 18 -3.27 5.42 -6.75
C LEU A 18 -3.03 6.25 -8.02
N SER A 19 -4.07 6.56 -8.78
CA SER A 19 -3.97 7.26 -10.06
C SER A 19 -3.25 8.61 -9.95
N ASN A 20 -3.41 9.32 -8.82
CA ASN A 20 -2.74 10.60 -8.58
C ASN A 20 -1.25 10.46 -8.19
N HIS A 21 -0.77 9.24 -7.94
CA HIS A 21 0.64 8.95 -7.65
C HIS A 21 1.45 8.57 -8.90
N ARG A 22 0.83 8.72 -10.07
CA ARG A 22 1.47 8.47 -11.36
C ARG A 22 2.67 9.41 -11.55
N LYS A 23 3.84 8.84 -11.86
CA LYS A 23 5.08 9.63 -12.10
C LYS A 23 5.25 10.05 -13.56
N ARG A 24 4.64 9.31 -14.49
CA ARG A 24 4.73 9.51 -15.95
C ARG A 24 3.40 9.21 -16.60
N GLU A 25 3.07 9.95 -17.65
CA GLU A 25 1.84 9.79 -18.41
C GLU A 25 1.71 8.45 -19.19
N SER A 26 2.74 7.60 -19.17
CA SER A 26 2.68 6.25 -19.72
C SER A 26 2.42 5.16 -18.66
N HIS A 27 2.57 5.46 -17.36
CA HIS A 27 2.44 4.43 -16.32
C HIS A 27 0.98 4.01 -16.13
N THR A 28 0.69 2.72 -16.10
CA THR A 28 -0.61 2.22 -15.71
C THR A 28 -0.83 2.39 -14.18
N PRO A 29 -2.08 2.29 -13.68
CA PRO A 29 -2.35 2.20 -12.25
C PRO A 29 -1.57 1.05 -11.57
N ALA A 30 -1.48 -0.11 -12.22
CA ALA A 30 -0.69 -1.25 -11.76
C ALA A 30 0.82 -0.96 -11.69
N ASP A 31 1.38 -0.21 -12.64
CA ASP A 31 2.78 0.25 -12.59
C ASP A 31 3.02 1.17 -11.38
N THR A 32 2.03 1.99 -11.05
CA THR A 32 2.11 2.89 -9.90
C THR A 32 2.13 2.11 -8.60
N LEU A 33 1.25 1.12 -8.44
CA LEU A 33 1.25 0.22 -7.28
C LEU A 33 2.58 -0.54 -7.15
N ASN A 34 3.07 -1.15 -8.24
CA ASN A 34 4.32 -1.92 -8.23
C ASN A 34 5.55 -1.05 -7.92
N ARG A 35 5.62 0.16 -8.48
CA ARG A 35 6.69 1.13 -8.16
C ARG A 35 6.68 1.50 -6.68
N LEU A 36 5.49 1.72 -6.13
CA LEU A 36 5.31 2.09 -4.73
C LEU A 36 5.65 0.93 -3.80
N PHE A 37 5.23 -0.30 -4.12
CA PHE A 37 5.63 -1.52 -3.43
C PHE A 37 7.16 -1.70 -3.38
N ARG A 38 7.83 -1.56 -4.52
CA ARG A 38 9.31 -1.63 -4.58
C ARG A 38 9.99 -0.55 -3.77
N LYS A 39 9.43 0.67 -3.77
CA LYS A 39 9.93 1.77 -2.95
C LYS A 39 9.76 1.47 -1.45
N ASN A 40 8.65 0.85 -1.05
CA ASN A 40 8.43 0.48 0.35
C ASN A 40 9.52 -0.48 0.87
N LEU A 41 9.90 -1.44 0.03
CA LEU A 41 10.87 -2.48 0.38
C LEU A 41 12.31 -2.13 0.03
N SER A 42 12.56 -0.92 -0.50
CA SER A 42 13.90 -0.50 -0.89
C SER A 42 14.81 -0.46 0.34
N GLY A 43 15.90 -1.22 0.30
CA GLY A 43 16.83 -1.36 1.42
C GLY A 43 16.72 -2.68 2.20
N LEU A 44 15.66 -3.47 2.00
CA LEU A 44 15.61 -4.88 2.45
C LEU A 44 15.92 -5.86 1.34
N PHE A 45 15.49 -5.52 0.12
CA PHE A 45 15.58 -6.40 -1.04
C PHE A 45 16.08 -5.63 -2.25
N LYS A 46 16.73 -6.33 -3.17
CA LYS A 46 17.05 -5.76 -4.48
C LYS A 46 15.79 -5.70 -5.34
N PRO A 47 15.63 -4.70 -6.22
CA PRO A 47 14.44 -4.55 -7.06
C PRO A 47 14.07 -5.78 -7.88
N GLU A 48 15.06 -6.55 -8.33
CA GLU A 48 14.92 -7.79 -9.09
C GLU A 48 14.44 -8.99 -8.27
N GLU A 49 14.57 -8.95 -6.94
CA GLU A 49 14.10 -10.00 -6.02
C GLU A 49 12.62 -9.81 -5.67
N LEU A 50 12.04 -8.65 -5.99
CA LEU A 50 10.67 -8.31 -5.65
C LEU A 50 9.69 -8.75 -6.74
N PRO A 51 8.61 -9.47 -6.38
CA PRO A 51 7.61 -9.88 -7.36
C PRO A 51 6.89 -8.67 -7.96
N VAL A 52 6.37 -8.86 -9.16
CA VAL A 52 5.36 -7.95 -9.73
C VAL A 52 4.01 -8.32 -9.14
N LEU A 53 3.37 -7.37 -8.47
CA LEU A 53 2.04 -7.54 -7.89
C LEU A 53 0.99 -7.65 -9.00
N THR A 54 0.14 -8.65 -8.86
CA THR A 54 -1.02 -8.97 -9.69
C THR A 54 -2.15 -9.46 -8.78
N ALA A 55 -3.38 -9.51 -9.29
CA ALA A 55 -4.50 -10.11 -8.54
C ALA A 55 -4.31 -11.62 -8.25
N VAL A 56 -3.41 -12.31 -8.97
CA VAL A 56 -3.15 -13.74 -8.78
C VAL A 56 -2.25 -14.00 -7.57
N ASN A 57 -1.27 -13.14 -7.33
CA ASN A 57 -0.28 -13.30 -6.24
C ASN A 57 -0.50 -12.32 -5.07
N THR A 58 -1.57 -11.54 -5.11
CA THR A 58 -1.90 -10.54 -4.09
C THR A 58 -3.34 -10.73 -3.63
N VAL A 59 -3.50 -11.02 -2.34
CA VAL A 59 -4.81 -11.02 -1.68
C VAL A 59 -5.11 -9.60 -1.22
N VAL A 60 -6.25 -9.07 -1.65
CA VAL A 60 -6.68 -7.70 -1.37
C VAL A 60 -7.98 -7.71 -0.59
N THR A 61 -7.92 -7.23 0.65
CA THR A 61 -9.09 -7.04 1.49
C THR A 61 -9.46 -5.57 1.54
N LYS A 62 -10.71 -5.25 1.20
CA LYS A 62 -11.28 -3.93 1.41
C LYS A 62 -11.78 -3.81 2.85
N VAL A 63 -11.31 -2.80 3.57
CA VAL A 63 -11.61 -2.58 4.99
C VAL A 63 -12.08 -1.15 5.19
N LEU A 64 -13.11 -0.96 6.00
CA LEU A 64 -13.61 0.34 6.43
C LEU A 64 -13.29 0.51 7.92
N ARG A 65 -12.51 1.53 8.30
CA ARG A 65 -12.20 1.85 9.70
C ARG A 65 -12.03 3.35 9.93
N PRO A 66 -12.14 3.80 11.20
CA PRO A 66 -11.86 5.18 11.55
C PRO A 66 -10.42 5.58 11.24
N LYS A 67 -10.21 6.84 10.87
CA LYS A 67 -8.88 7.42 10.58
C LYS A 67 -7.84 7.11 11.66
N LEU A 68 -8.25 7.17 12.92
CA LEU A 68 -7.37 6.96 14.07
C LEU A 68 -6.80 5.54 14.13
N GLU A 69 -7.48 4.53 13.58
CA GLU A 69 -6.94 3.16 13.53
C GLU A 69 -5.80 3.07 12.53
N TRP A 70 -5.97 3.67 11.35
CA TRP A 70 -4.92 3.72 10.31
C TRP A 70 -3.74 4.60 10.73
N ALA A 71 -3.97 5.71 11.44
CA ALA A 71 -2.92 6.58 11.95
C ALA A 71 -1.97 5.86 12.92
N LYS A 72 -2.43 4.81 13.62
CA LYS A 72 -1.58 3.97 14.49
C LYS A 72 -0.57 3.15 13.71
N LEU A 73 -0.86 2.83 12.44
CA LEU A 73 0.01 2.03 11.56
C LEU A 73 1.06 2.87 10.83
N ALA A 74 0.88 4.17 10.79
CA ALA A 74 1.79 5.07 10.09
C ALA A 74 2.95 5.52 10.99
N ASN A 75 4.16 5.65 10.42
CA ASN A 75 5.35 5.97 11.20
C ASN A 75 5.28 7.38 11.80
N ARG A 76 5.63 7.47 13.10
CA ARG A 76 5.57 8.70 13.90
C ARG A 76 6.65 9.72 13.57
N SER A 77 7.78 9.28 13.00
CA SER A 77 8.96 10.13 12.77
C SER A 77 9.17 10.44 11.28
N LYS A 78 9.68 11.65 10.98
CA LYS A 78 10.01 12.09 9.61
C LYS A 78 11.25 11.38 9.04
N SER A 79 12.12 10.87 9.90
CA SER A 79 13.45 10.33 9.56
C SER A 79 13.51 8.80 9.60
N ASP A 80 12.54 8.13 10.21
CA ASP A 80 12.43 6.67 10.28
C ASP A 80 11.58 6.13 9.13
N ALA A 81 11.91 6.52 7.89
CA ALA A 81 11.44 5.72 6.75
C ALA A 81 12.17 4.38 6.85
N ARG A 82 11.53 3.39 7.47
CA ARG A 82 12.05 2.04 7.60
C ARG A 82 11.29 1.15 6.63
N PRO A 83 12.00 0.30 5.89
CA PRO A 83 11.34 -0.76 5.14
C PRO A 83 10.42 -1.57 6.06
N SER A 84 9.19 -1.83 5.62
CA SER A 84 8.19 -2.54 6.42
C SER A 84 8.00 -3.97 5.89
N ASP A 85 8.10 -4.95 6.79
CA ASP A 85 7.74 -6.35 6.59
C ASP A 85 6.22 -6.59 6.71
N GLY A 86 5.45 -5.57 7.10
CA GLY A 86 4.00 -5.61 7.24
C GLY A 86 3.23 -5.59 5.91
N PRO A 87 1.89 -5.75 5.96
CA PRO A 87 1.03 -5.67 4.77
C PRO A 87 1.14 -4.29 4.10
N LEU A 88 1.00 -4.26 2.77
CA LEU A 88 0.95 -3.00 2.03
C LEU A 88 -0.47 -2.44 2.12
N ILE A 89 -0.63 -1.18 2.53
CA ILE A 89 -1.97 -0.58 2.71
C ILE A 89 -2.13 0.59 1.74
N VAL A 90 -3.15 0.53 0.89
CA VAL A 90 -3.60 1.65 0.05
C VAL A 90 -4.84 2.24 0.71
N LEU A 91 -4.77 3.47 1.20
CA LEU A 91 -5.94 4.13 1.81
C LEU A 91 -6.44 5.29 0.95
N VAL A 92 -7.78 5.36 0.84
CA VAL A 92 -8.51 6.42 0.15
C VAL A 92 -9.18 7.33 1.19
N TYR A 93 -8.75 8.59 1.24
CA TYR A 93 -9.29 9.61 2.16
C TYR A 93 -9.84 10.79 1.35
N GLY A 94 -11.16 10.84 1.12
CA GLY A 94 -11.74 11.84 0.21
C GLY A 94 -11.05 11.80 -1.16
N ASP A 95 -10.57 12.94 -1.64
CA ASP A 95 -9.77 13.04 -2.88
C ASP A 95 -8.27 12.72 -2.69
N MET A 96 -7.85 12.43 -1.46
CA MET A 96 -6.46 12.11 -1.12
C MET A 96 -6.25 10.60 -1.07
N GLU A 97 -5.75 10.09 -2.18
CA GLU A 97 -5.14 8.78 -2.30
C GLU A 97 -3.82 8.75 -1.53
N ARG A 98 -3.64 7.82 -0.57
CA ARG A 98 -2.39 7.69 0.18
C ARG A 98 -2.04 6.23 0.41
N LEU A 99 -0.86 5.86 -0.06
CA LEU A 99 -0.22 4.62 0.35
C LEU A 99 0.30 4.77 1.79
N ILE A 100 -0.20 3.93 2.69
CA ILE A 100 0.39 3.75 4.02
C ILE A 100 1.34 2.56 3.90
N ASP A 101 2.56 2.83 3.45
CA ASP A 101 3.63 1.83 3.35
C ASP A 101 4.65 1.95 4.49
N GLY A 102 4.23 2.35 5.68
CA GLY A 102 5.17 2.66 6.76
C GLY A 102 6.13 3.85 6.45
N ASN A 103 6.32 4.29 5.21
CA ASN A 103 7.29 5.34 4.86
C ASN A 103 6.67 6.71 4.61
N HIS A 104 5.34 6.81 4.50
CA HIS A 104 4.67 8.10 4.30
C HIS A 104 4.40 8.84 5.62
N ARG A 105 4.98 10.05 5.69
CA ARG A 105 5.02 10.92 6.88
C ARG A 105 3.62 11.26 7.40
N CYS A 106 3.31 10.72 8.58
CA CYS A 106 2.02 10.75 9.27
C CYS A 106 1.62 12.10 9.93
N ARG A 107 2.35 13.21 9.70
CA ARG A 107 2.05 14.47 10.45
C ARG A 107 0.62 14.95 10.24
N TYR A 108 0.11 14.89 9.02
CA TYR A 108 -1.26 15.32 8.72
C TYR A 108 -2.32 14.43 9.39
N TRP A 109 -2.05 13.13 9.52
CA TRP A 109 -2.99 12.15 10.06
C TRP A 109 -3.19 12.30 11.57
N HIS A 110 -2.11 12.55 12.30
CA HIS A 110 -2.17 12.78 13.74
C HIS A 110 -2.74 14.16 14.12
N GLN A 111 -2.85 15.09 13.17
CA GLN A 111 -3.29 16.47 13.43
C GLN A 111 -4.81 16.66 13.31
N THR A 112 -5.50 15.79 12.58
CA THR A 112 -6.95 15.91 12.33
C THR A 112 -7.73 14.91 13.19
N GLN A 113 -8.77 15.36 13.88
CA GLN A 113 -9.71 14.50 14.61
C GLN A 113 -10.93 14.15 13.73
N ASP A 114 -10.68 13.53 12.57
CA ASP A 114 -11.77 13.07 11.72
C ASP A 114 -12.36 11.76 12.29
N PRO A 115 -13.63 11.74 12.73
CA PRO A 115 -14.28 10.54 13.24
C PRO A 115 -14.77 9.61 12.11
N GLY A 116 -14.67 10.04 10.85
CA GLY A 116 -15.17 9.31 9.70
C GLY A 116 -14.46 7.98 9.45
N ASP A 117 -15.24 7.08 8.87
CA ASP A 117 -14.77 5.81 8.35
C ASP A 117 -14.15 5.98 6.96
N HIS A 118 -12.97 5.40 6.76
CA HIS A 118 -12.23 5.49 5.49
C HIS A 118 -11.92 4.11 4.94
N THR A 119 -12.03 4.01 3.62
CA THR A 119 -11.75 2.78 2.89
C THR A 119 -10.25 2.60 2.74
N ALA A 120 -9.76 1.44 3.16
CA ALA A 120 -8.43 0.95 2.88
C ALA A 120 -8.49 -0.37 2.12
N PHE A 121 -7.54 -0.56 1.22
CA PHE A 121 -7.22 -1.85 0.64
C PHE A 121 -5.96 -2.36 1.33
N VAL A 122 -6.07 -3.52 1.97
CA VAL A 122 -4.94 -4.21 2.61
C VAL A 122 -4.48 -5.30 1.65
N LEU A 123 -3.23 -5.19 1.20
CA LEU A 123 -2.62 -6.08 0.21
C LEU A 123 -1.61 -7.01 0.90
N ILE A 124 -1.90 -8.30 0.83
CA ILE A 124 -1.03 -9.39 1.31
C ILE A 124 -0.46 -10.11 0.09
N VAL A 125 0.86 -10.17 0.00
CA VAL A 125 1.58 -10.77 -1.15
C VAL A 125 1.96 -12.19 -0.79
N ALA A 126 1.53 -13.17 -1.60
CA ALA A 126 1.64 -14.60 -1.28
C ALA A 126 3.09 -15.10 -1.17
N GLU A 127 3.97 -14.58 -2.01
CA GLU A 127 5.40 -14.90 -2.03
C GLU A 127 6.18 -13.61 -1.86
N ARG A 128 6.54 -13.29 -0.62
CA ARG A 128 7.58 -12.29 -0.38
C ARG A 128 8.92 -13.03 -0.33
N PRO A 129 9.99 -12.46 -0.94
CA PRO A 129 11.33 -13.02 -0.74
C PRO A 129 11.62 -13.10 0.76
N GLU A 130 12.19 -14.22 1.19
CA GLU A 130 12.65 -14.36 2.58
C GLU A 130 13.71 -13.30 2.85
N GLN A 131 13.55 -12.57 3.95
CA GLN A 131 14.54 -11.57 4.34
C GLN A 131 15.89 -12.27 4.53
N PRO A 132 16.99 -11.77 3.95
CA PRO A 132 18.30 -12.35 4.19
C PRO A 132 18.55 -12.37 5.70
N ALA A 133 19.00 -13.53 6.21
CA ALA A 133 19.36 -13.68 7.61
C ALA A 133 20.36 -12.58 8.00
N ALA A 134 20.03 -11.84 9.07
CA ALA A 134 20.79 -10.69 9.54
C ALA A 134 22.21 -11.05 10.00
#